data_AF-A0A426XAT4-F1
#
_entry.id   AF-A0A426XAT4-F1
#
_cell.length_a   1.000
_cell.length_b   1.000
_cell.length_c   1.000
_cell.angle_alpha   90.00
_cell.angle_beta   90.00
_cell.angle_gamma   90.00
#
_symmetry.space_group_name_H-M   'P 1'
#
loop_
_entity.id
_entity.type
_entity.pdbx_description
1 polymer ?
#
loop_
_entity_poly.entity_id
_entity_poly.type
_entity_poly.pdbx_seq_one_letter_code
_entity_poly.pdbx_strand_id
1 'polypeptide(L)' 'WKLGKTRKLLTGNNEFTGKIAESYANCSSLVRLRVRKNSLNGVVPARLWGLPNLEMIDRPRIQPIRRPGKRSDRRG' A
#
# COMPACT_ATOMS: atom_id res chain seq x y z
N TRP A 1 -12.64 32.04 2.65
CA TRP A 1 -12.93 30.59 2.77
C TRP A 1 -11.96 29.83 1.87
N LYS A 2 -11.10 28.96 2.43
CA LYS A 2 -10.31 28.01 1.63
C LYS A 2 -9.93 26.81 2.50
N LEU A 3 -10.89 25.93 2.77
CA LEU A 3 -10.56 24.59 3.27
C LEU A 3 -10.14 23.74 2.07
N GLY A 4 -8.88 23.88 1.64
CA GLY A 4 -8.24 22.86 0.82
C GLY A 4 -8.20 21.58 1.65
N LYS A 5 -9.15 20.68 1.45
CA LYS A 5 -9.31 19.44 2.23
C LYS A 5 -8.12 18.53 1.98
N THR A 6 -7.03 18.77 2.70
CA THR A 6 -5.88 17.89 2.77
C THR A 6 -6.34 16.54 3.29
N ARG A 7 -6.25 15.50 2.46
CA ARG A 7 -6.61 14.13 2.86
C ARG A 7 -5.38 13.41 3.36
N LYS A 8 -5.45 12.94 4.60
CA LYS A 8 -4.47 12.03 5.21
C LYS A 8 -5.15 10.68 5.36
N LEU A 9 -4.64 9.64 4.72
CA LEU A 9 -5.14 8.28 4.88
C LEU A 9 -4.23 7.55 5.86
N LEU A 10 -4.72 7.34 7.08
CA LEU A 10 -3.99 6.70 8.16
C LEU A 10 -4.60 5.32 8.43
N THR A 11 -4.14 4.31 7.72
CA THR A 11 -4.65 2.93 7.81
C THR A 11 -3.63 1.99 8.43
N GLY A 12 -2.64 2.52 9.15
CA GLY A 12 -1.60 1.70 9.77
C GLY A 12 -2.14 0.79 10.86
N ASN A 13 -1.48 -0.36 11.06
CA ASN A 13 -1.80 -1.33 12.11
C ASN A 13 -3.20 -1.95 12.00
N ASN A 14 -3.60 -2.30 10.76
CA ASN A 14 -4.80 -3.06 10.48
C ASN A 14 -4.44 -4.37 9.77
N GLU A 15 -5.43 -5.20 9.48
CA GLU A 15 -5.26 -6.46 8.75
C GLU A 15 -5.62 -6.33 7.27
N PHE A 16 -5.49 -5.13 6.67
CA PHE A 16 -5.82 -4.95 5.26
C PHE A 16 -4.93 -5.83 4.38
N THR A 17 -5.54 -6.54 3.44
CA THR A 17 -4.89 -7.45 2.48
C THR A 17 -5.10 -6.97 1.05
N GLY A 18 -4.38 -7.57 0.10
CA GLY A 18 -4.49 -7.20 -1.32
C GLY A 18 -3.61 -6.01 -1.69
N LYS A 19 -3.85 -5.44 -2.88
CA LYS A 19 -3.03 -4.38 -3.48
C LYS A 19 -3.58 -2.99 -3.15
N ILE A 20 -2.71 -1.99 -3.14
CA ILE A 20 -3.13 -0.58 -3.08
C ILE A 20 -3.82 -0.25 -4.41
N ALA A 21 -5.08 0.18 -4.35
CA ALA A 21 -5.86 0.50 -5.53
C ALA A 21 -5.29 1.72 -6.28
N GLU A 22 -5.27 1.66 -7.60
CA GLU A 22 -4.84 2.78 -8.45
C GLU A 22 -5.74 4.01 -8.33
N SER A 23 -6.99 3.84 -7.90
CA SER A 23 -7.92 4.94 -7.67
C SER A 23 -7.40 5.95 -6.65
N TYR A 24 -6.53 5.54 -5.71
CA TYR A 24 -5.89 6.47 -4.78
C TYR A 24 -4.93 7.45 -5.50
N ALA A 25 -4.41 7.09 -6.68
CA ALA A 25 -3.59 7.98 -7.49
C ALA A 25 -4.40 9.09 -8.20
N ASN A 26 -5.73 9.02 -8.19
CA ASN A 26 -6.59 10.11 -8.69
C ASN A 26 -6.88 11.15 -7.61
N CYS A 27 -6.42 10.94 -6.36
CA CYS A 27 -6.68 11.83 -5.25
C CYS A 27 -5.61 12.93 -5.17
N SER A 28 -5.79 14.01 -5.94
CA SER A 28 -4.87 15.17 -5.96
C SER A 28 -4.74 15.89 -4.62
N SER A 29 -5.67 15.69 -3.69
CA SER A 29 -5.65 16.26 -2.34
C SER A 29 -4.99 15.36 -1.28
N LEU A 30 -4.50 14.19 -1.67
CA LEU A 30 -3.84 13.25 -0.77
C LEU A 30 -2.44 13.75 -0.43
N VAL A 31 -2.16 13.90 0.87
CA VAL A 31 -0.89 14.42 1.38
C VAL A 31 -0.06 13.36 2.09
N ARG A 32 -0.72 12.43 2.79
CA ARG A 32 -0.05 11.35 3.51
C ARG A 32 -0.80 10.03 3.35
N LEU A 33 -0.06 8.97 3.06
CA LEU A 33 -0.55 7.60 2.99
C LEU A 33 0.25 6.71 3.95
N ARG A 34 -0.37 6.34 5.07
CA ARG A 34 0.24 5.48 6.10
C ARG A 34 -0.37 4.10 6.06
N VAL A 35 0.36 3.14 5.49
CA VAL A 35 -0.08 1.74 5.30
C VAL A 35 0.79 0.71 6.04
N ARG A 36 1.71 1.17 6.89
CA ARG A 36 2.61 0.30 7.66
C ARG A 36 1.83 -0.65 8.57
N LYS A 37 2.38 -1.84 8.81
CA LYS A 37 1.77 -2.89 9.66
C LYS A 37 0.38 -3.31 9.14
N ASN A 38 0.29 -3.57 7.84
CA ASN A 38 -0.82 -4.27 7.20
C ASN A 38 -0.29 -5.51 6.47
N SER A 39 -1.21 -6.33 5.97
CA SER A 39 -0.95 -7.50 5.13
C SER A 39 -1.13 -7.21 3.63
N LEU A 40 -0.93 -5.95 3.24
CA LEU A 40 -1.00 -5.51 1.84
C LEU A 40 0.12 -6.15 1.03
N ASN A 41 -0.18 -6.55 -0.19
CA ASN A 41 0.73 -7.21 -1.13
C ASN A 41 0.77 -6.44 -2.47
N GLY A 42 1.70 -6.81 -3.35
CA GLY A 42 1.90 -6.14 -4.63
C GLY A 42 2.73 -4.86 -4.54
N VAL A 43 2.63 -4.03 -5.58
CA VAL A 43 3.47 -2.84 -5.78
C VAL A 43 2.64 -1.58 -5.53
N VAL A 44 3.26 -0.55 -4.96
CA VAL A 44 2.66 0.78 -4.87
C VAL A 44 2.53 1.35 -6.29
N PRO A 45 1.32 1.70 -6.77
CA PRO A 45 1.12 2.24 -8.12
C PRO A 45 2.05 3.41 -8.44
N ALA A 46 2.69 3.39 -9.61
CA ALA A 46 3.63 4.44 -10.00
C ALA A 46 3.00 5.85 -9.98
N ARG A 47 1.71 5.94 -10.35
CA ARG A 47 0.96 7.19 -10.38
C ARG A 47 0.78 7.84 -9.01
N LEU A 48 0.82 7.08 -7.90
CA LEU A 48 0.79 7.68 -6.56
C LEU A 48 1.99 8.57 -6.32
N TRP A 49 3.17 8.21 -6.83
CA TRP A 49 4.38 9.03 -6.71
C TRP A 49 4.31 10.34 -7.49
N GLY A 50 3.38 10.45 -8.45
CA GLY A 50 3.16 11.66 -9.26
C GLY A 50 2.10 12.61 -8.70
N LEU A 51 1.56 12.36 -7.50
CA LEU A 51 0.56 13.23 -6.90
C LEU A 51 1.17 14.57 -6.46
N PRO A 52 0.57 15.71 -6.82
CA PRO A 52 1.18 17.03 -6.65
C PRO A 52 1.33 17.47 -5.18
N ASN A 53 0.52 16.90 -4.29
CA ASN A 53 0.50 17.27 -2.87
C ASN A 53 0.99 16.15 -1.96
N LEU A 54 1.50 15.03 -2.51
CA LEU A 54 1.87 13.88 -1.71
C LEU A 54 3.25 14.08 -1.08
N GLU A 55 3.27 14.19 0.24
CA GLU A 55 4.50 14.41 1.01
C GLU A 55 5.11 13.09 1.51
N MET A 56 4.28 12.10 1.82
CA MET A 56 4.76 10.89 2.51
C MET A 56 3.93 9.64 2.20
N ILE A 57 4.64 8.56 1.85
CA ILE A 57 4.09 7.20 1.76
C ILE A 57 4.93 6.28 2.65
N ASP A 58 4.28 5.59 3.59
CA ASP A 58 4.93 4.51 4.33
C ASP A 58 5.12 3.30 3.41
N ARG A 59 6.32 2.70 3.40
CA ARG A 59 6.55 1.44 2.69
C ARG A 59 5.60 0.36 3.24
N PRO A 60 4.75 -0.27 2.40
CA PRO A 60 3.94 -1.40 2.83
C PRO A 60 4.85 -2.55 3.24
N ARG A 61 4.46 -3.32 4.26
CA ARG A 61 5.23 -4.49 4.70
C ARG A 61 5.04 -5.59 3.64
N ILE A 62 5.93 -5.65 2.67
CA ILE A 62 5.92 -6.67 1.63
C ILE A 62 6.22 -8.01 2.31
N GLN A 63 5.24 -8.92 2.35
CA GLN A 63 5.55 -10.31 2.69
C GLN A 63 6.47 -10.85 1.59
N PRO A 64 7.62 -11.47 1.94
CA PRO A 64 8.45 -12.12 0.94
C PRO A 64 7.59 -13.13 0.18
N ILE A 65 7.73 -13.16 -1.15
CA ILE A 65 7.05 -14.14 -2.00
C ILE A 65 7.32 -15.51 -1.38
N ARG A 66 6.29 -16.16 -0.82
CA ARG A 66 6.41 -17.54 -0.32
C ARG A 66 6.78 -18.37 -1.54
N ARG A 67 8.05 -18.80 -1.64
CA ARG A 67 8.46 -19.75 -2.67
C ARG A 67 7.51 -20.95 -2.56
N PRO A 68 6.84 -21.38 -3.64
CA PRO A 68 6.01 -22.58 -3.58
C PRO A 68 6.90 -23.72 -3.09
N GLY A 69 6.51 -24.33 -1.97
CA GLY A 69 7.29 -25.38 -1.33
C GLY A 69 7.44 -26.55 -2.27
N LYS A 70 8.68 -26.96 -2.57
CA LYS A 70 8.94 -28.31 -3.04
C LYS A 70 8.67 -29.25 -1.86
N ARG A 71 7.41 -29.67 -1.67
CA ARG A 71 7.14 -30.88 -0.89
C ARG A 71 7.54 -32.04 -1.78
N SER A 72 8.76 -32.51 -1.54
CA SER A 72 9.26 -33.81 -1.94
C SER A 72 8.22 -34.87 -1.61
N ASP A 73 7.68 -35.49 -2.64
CA ASP A 73 7.04 -36.79 -2.55
C ASP A 73 8.11 -37.79 -2.07
N ARG A 74 8.13 -38.06 -0.75
CA ARG A 74 8.79 -39.25 -0.21
C ARG A 74 7.66 -40.23 0.11
N ARG A 75 7.39 -41.10 -0.86
CA ARG A 75 6.96 -42.47 -0.59
C ARG A 75 7.98 -43.13 0.36
N GLY A 76 7.45 -43.75 1.40
CA GLY A 76 8.14 -44.53 2.41
C GLY A 76 7.10 -45.06 3.37
#